data_AF-A0A6I5NVY1-F1
#
_entry.id   AF-A0A6I5NVY1-F1
#
_cell.length_a   1.000
_cell.length_b   1.000
_cell.length_c   1.000
_cell.angle_alpha   90.00
_cell.angle_beta   90.00
_cell.angle_gamma   90.00
#
_symmetry.space_group_name_H-M   'P 1'
#
loop_
_entity.id
_entity.type
_entity.pdbx_description
1 polymer ?
#
loop_
_entity_poly.entity_id
_entity_poly.type
_entity_poly.pdbx_seq_one_letter_code
_entity_poly.pdbx_strand_id
1 'polypeptide(L)' 'MSQLRRLGIDEIALRKGHKDFVVVLSDLDTHTLIGMAAARTHAAIETLLLAWGPEE' A
#
# COMPACT_ATOMS: atom_id res chain seq x y z
N MET A 1 14.21 -3.49 12.98
CA MET A 1 12.75 -3.67 12.82
C MET A 1 12.14 -2.28 12.93
N SER A 2 11.49 -1.78 11.88
CA SER A 2 10.90 -0.43 11.90
C SER A 2 9.53 -0.50 12.57
N GLN A 3 9.33 0.22 13.67
CA GLN A 3 8.00 0.49 14.20
C GLN A 3 7.32 1.46 13.23
N LEU A 4 6.34 1.00 12.47
CA LEU A 4 5.65 1.84 11.50
C LEU A 4 4.71 2.78 12.26
N ARG A 5 5.05 4.08 12.33
CA ARG A 5 4.19 5.04 13.05
C ARG A 5 3.17 5.70 12.14
N ARG A 6 3.52 5.85 10.85
CA ARG A 6 2.71 6.57 9.85
C ARG A 6 2.70 5.81 8.54
N LEU A 7 1.55 5.22 8.22
CA LEU A 7 1.31 4.56 6.94
C LEU A 7 0.73 5.54 5.92
N GLY A 8 1.38 5.68 4.77
CA GLY A 8 0.85 6.35 3.58
C GLY A 8 0.17 5.34 2.67
N ILE A 9 -1.00 5.70 2.14
CA ILE A 9 -1.73 4.90 1.17
C ILE A 9 -2.16 5.83 0.03
N ASP A 10 -1.58 5.62 -1.15
CA ASP A 10 -1.88 6.42 -2.33
C ASP A 10 -2.37 5.53 -3.48
N GLU A 11 -3.30 6.06 -4.29
CA GLU A 11 -3.75 5.45 -5.53
C GLU A 11 -3.06 6.12 -6.72
N ILE A 12 -2.37 5.33 -7.55
CA ILE A 12 -1.75 5.80 -8.78
C ILE A 12 -2.50 5.22 -9.98
N ALA A 13 -3.06 6.10 -10.81
CA ALA A 13 -3.62 5.69 -12.10
C ALA A 13 -2.49 5.33 -13.08
N LEU A 14 -2.41 4.07 -13.46
CA LEU A 14 -1.42 3.57 -14.42
C LEU A 14 -1.75 4.03 -15.85
N ARG A 15 -3.04 4.14 -16.16
CA ARG A 15 -3.52 4.62 -17.46
C ARG A 15 -4.76 5.52 -17.30
N LYS A 16 -4.65 6.77 -17.75
CA LYS A 16 -5.70 7.78 -17.64
C LYS A 16 -6.98 7.32 -18.35
N GLY A 17 -8.10 7.27 -17.61
CA GLY A 17 -9.42 6.93 -18.15
C GLY A 17 -9.74 5.43 -18.25
N HIS A 18 -8.81 4.53 -17.90
CA HIS A 18 -9.00 3.08 -18.06
C HIS A 18 -9.34 2.34 -16.76
N LYS A 19 -9.54 3.07 -15.67
CA LYS A 19 -9.75 2.52 -14.32
C LYS A 19 -8.64 1.54 -13.88
N ASP A 20 -7.45 1.72 -14.42
CA ASP A 20 -6.28 0.92 -14.13
C ASP A 20 -5.44 1.66 -13.09
N PHE A 21 -5.36 1.09 -11.88
CA PHE A 21 -4.78 1.72 -10.72
C PHE A 21 -3.96 0.73 -9.92
N VAL A 22 -2.90 1.22 -9.29
CA VAL A 22 -2.18 0.51 -8.23
C VAL A 22 -2.31 1.31 -6.94
N VAL A 23 -2.42 0.60 -5.82
CA VAL A 23 -2.32 1.22 -4.49
C VAL A 23 -0.91 1.03 -3.97
N VAL A 24 -0.30 2.09 -3.47
CA VAL A 24 1.06 2.11 -2.93
C VAL A 24 0.99 2.34 -1.43
N LEU A 25 1.64 1.47 -0.66
CA LEU A 25 1.79 1.58 0.79
C LEU A 25 3.22 2.01 1.09
N SER A 26 3.39 3.11 1.82
CA SER A 26 4.70 3.64 2.18
C SER A 26 4.78 3.98 3.66
N ASP A 27 5.97 3.83 4.23
CA ASP A 27 6.29 4.39 5.54
C ASP A 27 6.59 5.89 5.37
N LEU A 28 5.76 6.75 5.95
CA LEU A 28 5.90 8.20 5.83
C LEU A 28 7.02 8.77 6.71
N ASP A 29 7.53 8.01 7.67
CA ASP A 29 8.67 8.39 8.49
C ASP A 29 10.00 8.07 7.80
N THR A 30 10.10 6.90 7.18
CA THR A 30 11.34 6.45 6.51
C THR A 30 11.36 6.70 5.01
N HIS A 31 10.24 7.12 4.43
CA HIS A 31 10.03 7.28 2.98
C HIS A 31 10.31 5.98 2.20
N THR A 32 10.05 4.83 2.81
CA THR A 32 10.27 3.52 2.19
C THR A 32 8.97 2.91 1.68
N LEU A 33 9.07 2.15 0.58
CA LEU A 33 7.95 1.39 0.03
C LEU A 33 7.73 0.13 0.89
N ILE A 34 6.52 -0.01 1.44
CA ILE A 34 6.10 -1.21 2.17
C ILE A 34 5.58 -2.26 1.18
N GLY A 35 4.73 -1.84 0.24
CA GLY A 35 4.15 -2.75 -0.73
C GLY A 35 3.21 -2.08 -1.73
N MET A 36 2.69 -2.88 -2.66
CA MET A 36 1.73 -2.42 -3.66
C MET A 36 0.59 -3.43 -3.82
N ALA A 37 -0.64 -2.94 -3.88
CA ALA A 37 -1.81 -3.74 -4.21
C ALA A 37 -2.25 -3.46 -5.65
N ALA A 38 -2.49 -4.52 -6.42
CA ALA A 38 -2.89 -4.44 -7.83
C ALA A 38 -4.30 -3.88 -8.06
N ALA A 39 -5.06 -3.65 -6.99
CA ALA A 39 -6.37 -3.04 -7.04
C ALA A 39 -6.64 -2.24 -5.76
N ARG A 40 -7.52 -1.24 -5.88
CA ARG A 40 -8.00 -0.42 -4.75
C ARG A 40 -9.07 -1.05 -3.89
N THR A 41 -9.38 -2.32 -4.13
CA THR A 41 -10.44 -3.02 -3.40
C THR A 41 -9.95 -3.32 -1.99
N HIS A 42 -10.89 -3.33 -1.03
CA HIS A 42 -10.59 -3.67 0.36
C HIS A 42 -9.83 -5.01 0.45
N ALA A 43 -10.32 -6.05 -0.24
CA ALA A 43 -9.71 -7.37 -0.23
C ALA A 43 -8.25 -7.39 -0.72
N ALA A 44 -7.91 -6.59 -1.74
CA ALA A 44 -6.54 -6.52 -2.25
C ALA A 44 -5.59 -5.84 -1.25
N ILE A 45 -6.05 -4.78 -0.60
CA ILE A 45 -5.30 -4.05 0.42
C ILE A 45 -5.16 -4.92 1.68
N GLU A 46 -6.23 -5.57 2.12
CA GLU A 46 -6.26 -6.48 3.27
C GLU A 46 -5.28 -7.65 3.09
N THR A 47 -5.28 -8.28 1.90
CA THR A 47 -4.35 -9.37 1.58
C THR A 47 -2.89 -8.93 1.72
N LEU A 48 -2.57 -7.72 1.25
CA LEU A 48 -1.22 -7.16 1.37
C LEU A 48 -0.85 -6.88 2.83
N LEU A 49 -1.75 -6.28 3.61
CA LEU A 49 -1.50 -5.96 5.02
C LEU A 49 -1.35 -7.23 5.87
N LEU A 50 -2.16 -8.26 5.62
CA LEU A 50 -2.02 -9.56 6.30
C LEU A 50 -0.70 -10.25 5.95
N ALA A 51 -0.24 -10.14 4.69
CA ALA A 51 1.05 -10.68 4.26
C ALA A 51 2.25 -9.91 4.82
N TRP A 52 2.09 -8.61 5.08
CA TRP A 52 3.12 -7.79 5.73
C TRP A 52 3.34 -8.19 7.20
N GLY A 53 2.28 -8.70 7.86
CA GLY A 53 2.34 -9.25 9.21
C GLY A 53 2.02 -8.22 10.30
N PRO A 54 1.76 -8.68 11.54
CA PRO A 54 1.52 -7.78 12.67
C PRO A 54 2.80 -7.02 13.08
N GLU A 55 2.62 -5.84 13.69
CA GLU A 55 3.71 -5.20 14.42
C GLU A 55 4.09 -6.04 15.65
N GLU A 56 5.38 -6.32 15.82
CA GLU A 56 5.98 -6.92 17.04
C GLU A 56 6.38 -5.84 18.07
#